data_AF-A0A7V5VEJ5-F1
#
_entry.id   AF-A0A7V5VEJ5-F1
#
_cell.length_a   1.000
_cell.length_b   1.000
_cell.length_c   1.000
_cell.angle_alpha   90.00
_cell.angle_beta   90.00
_cell.angle_gamma   90.00
#
_symmetry.space_group_name_H-M   'P 1'
#
loop_
_entity.id
_entity.type
_entity.pdbx_description
1 polymer ?
#
loop_
_entity_poly.entity_id
_entity_poly.type
_entity_poly.pdbx_seq_one_letter_code
_entity_poly.pdbx_strand_id
1 'polypeptide(L)'
;SLGIPLPWINAVLATATETAGFVLIFLGLGTRLIAVPMIGVMVVAILTVHLDGGWLAIASSEAPEIAERLGAAREILKEYGNYQWLTEKGSFVILQNGMEFPVTYIVMLLSLIVTGPGRISLDYFIGKKMGLEE
;
A
#
# COMPACT_ATOMS: atom_id res chain seq x y z
N SER A 1 20.22 -6.94 -5.03
CA SER A 1 19.44 -7.36 -3.84
C SER A 1 19.14 -6.13 -3.01
N LEU A 2 17.96 -6.02 -2.40
CA LEU A 2 17.47 -4.83 -1.69
C LEU A 2 18.26 -4.45 -0.40
N GLY A 3 19.45 -5.02 -0.17
CA GLY A 3 20.26 -4.78 1.03
C GLY A 3 19.64 -5.23 2.37
N ILE A 4 18.45 -5.84 2.35
CA ILE A 4 17.72 -6.24 3.55
C ILE A 4 18.44 -7.40 4.26
N PRO A 5 18.72 -7.31 5.57
CA PRO A 5 19.26 -8.42 6.34
C PRO A 5 18.31 -9.63 6.31
N LEU A 6 18.87 -10.83 6.12
CA LEU A 6 18.10 -12.09 6.06
C LEU A 6 16.86 -12.02 5.14
N PRO A 7 17.02 -11.77 3.82
CA PRO A 7 15.91 -11.47 2.90
C PRO A 7 14.79 -12.50 2.90
N TRP A 8 15.15 -13.78 3.03
CA TRP A 8 14.19 -14.88 3.09
C TRP A 8 13.27 -14.79 4.31
N ILE A 9 13.83 -14.51 5.49
CA ILE A 9 13.05 -14.38 6.72
C ILE A 9 12.15 -13.14 6.63
N ASN A 10 12.69 -12.02 6.13
CA ASN A 10 11.89 -10.80 5.95
C ASN A 10 10.72 -11.02 4.99
N ALA A 11 10.93 -11.71 3.86
CA ALA A 11 9.88 -12.03 2.91
C ALA A 11 8.80 -12.92 3.55
N VAL A 12 9.17 -13.99 4.26
CA VAL A 12 8.21 -14.87 4.93
C VAL A 12 7.41 -14.12 6.00
N LEU A 13 8.05 -13.29 6.82
CA LEU A 13 7.38 -12.50 7.85
C LEU A 13 6.43 -11.46 7.25
N ALA A 14 6.85 -10.75 6.21
CA ALA A 14 6.01 -9.78 5.51
C ALA A 14 4.79 -10.48 4.90
N THR A 15 5.00 -11.53 4.09
CA THR A 15 3.89 -12.27 3.45
C THR A 15 2.94 -12.89 4.47
N ALA A 16 3.45 -13.48 5.54
CA ALA A 16 2.61 -14.07 6.59
C ALA A 16 1.78 -12.99 7.30
N THR A 17 2.40 -11.85 7.64
CA THR A 17 1.73 -10.74 8.32
C THR A 17 0.68 -10.09 7.43
N GLU A 18 1.00 -9.84 6.16
CA GLU A 18 0.06 -9.25 5.19
C GLU A 18 -1.12 -10.16 4.93
N THR A 19 -0.88 -11.45 4.69
CA THR A 19 -1.93 -12.41 4.35
C THR A 19 -2.84 -12.67 5.54
N ALA A 20 -2.26 -13.01 6.71
CA ALA A 20 -3.04 -13.27 7.91
C ALA A 20 -3.70 -11.97 8.42
N GLY A 21 -2.95 -10.87 8.41
CA GLY A 21 -3.43 -9.57 8.86
C GLY A 21 -4.61 -9.05 8.03
N PHE A 22 -4.55 -9.19 6.71
CA PHE A 22 -5.67 -8.88 5.82
C PHE A 22 -6.91 -9.69 6.18
N VAL A 23 -6.80 -11.02 6.31
CA VAL A 23 -7.94 -11.89 6.63
C VAL A 23 -8.54 -11.54 8.00
N LEU A 24 -7.70 -11.34 9.01
CA LEU A 24 -8.14 -11.02 10.36
C LEU A 24 -8.81 -9.64 10.43
N ILE A 25 -8.22 -8.61 9.82
CA ILE A 25 -8.83 -7.27 9.76
C ILE A 25 -10.13 -7.29 8.95
N PHE A 26 -10.17 -8.01 7.84
CA PHE A 26 -11.37 -8.16 7.00
C PHE A 26 -12.53 -8.79 7.78
N LEU A 27 -12.26 -9.83 8.55
CA LEU A 27 -13.25 -10.45 9.44
C LEU A 27 -13.55 -9.61 10.69
N GLY A 28 -12.76 -8.57 10.94
CA GLY A 28 -12.83 -7.76 12.15
C GLY A 28 -12.48 -8.55 13.41
N LEU A 29 -11.48 -9.44 13.33
CA LEU A 29 -11.01 -10.27 14.43
C LEU A 29 -9.67 -9.74 14.96
N GLY A 30 -9.64 -9.32 16.22
CA GLY A 30 -8.46 -8.74 16.85
C GLY A 30 -7.96 -7.46 16.16
N THR A 31 -8.84 -6.68 15.52
CA THR A 31 -8.43 -5.63 14.56
C THR A 31 -7.42 -4.64 15.12
N ARG A 32 -7.60 -4.20 16.38
CA ARG A 32 -6.65 -3.26 17.02
C ARG A 32 -5.26 -3.86 17.22
N LEU A 33 -5.21 -5.15 17.58
CA LEU A 33 -3.96 -5.86 17.79
C LEU A 33 -3.24 -6.13 16.46
N ILE A 34 -3.99 -6.56 15.44
CA ILE A 34 -3.45 -6.91 14.12
C ILE A 34 -3.02 -5.69 13.30
N ALA A 35 -3.62 -4.52 13.54
CA ALA A 35 -3.19 -3.27 12.91
C ALA A 35 -1.72 -2.91 13.25
N VAL A 36 -1.22 -3.26 14.45
CA VAL A 36 0.15 -2.95 14.88
C VAL A 36 1.22 -3.65 14.04
N PRO A 37 1.23 -4.98 13.88
CA PRO A 37 2.21 -5.65 13.01
C PRO A 37 2.04 -5.26 11.54
N MET A 38 0.81 -4.97 11.07
CA MET A 38 0.57 -4.44 9.72
C MET A 38 1.26 -3.08 9.49
N ILE A 39 1.18 -2.16 10.46
CA ILE A 39 1.94 -0.89 10.42
C ILE A 39 3.44 -1.18 10.37
N GLY A 40 3.91 -2.16 11.14
CA GLY A 40 5.32 -2.58 11.14
C GLY A 40 5.82 -2.97 9.74
N VAL A 41 5.06 -3.77 9.00
CA VAL A 41 5.41 -4.15 7.62
C VAL A 41 5.47 -2.92 6.70
N MET A 42 4.50 -2.00 6.80
CA MET A 42 4.52 -0.77 6.00
C MET A 42 5.73 0.11 6.33
N VAL A 43 6.12 0.22 7.59
CA VAL A 43 7.33 0.96 8.00
C VAL A 43 8.59 0.32 7.42
N VAL A 44 8.74 -1.01 7.50
CA VAL A 44 9.88 -1.71 6.89
C VAL A 44 9.88 -1.51 5.38
N ALA A 45 8.73 -1.60 4.72
CA ALA A 45 8.61 -1.35 3.28
C ALA A 45 9.01 0.08 2.90
N ILE A 46 8.61 1.08 3.69
CA ILE A 46 9.02 2.47 3.48
C ILE A 46 10.54 2.59 3.53
N LEU A 47 11.15 2.12 4.61
CA LEU A 47 12.59 2.28 4.89
C LEU A 47 13.50 1.50 3.94
N THR A 48 12.98 0.44 3.30
CA THR A 48 13.81 -0.47 2.49
C THR A 48 13.63 -0.29 0.99
N VAL A 49 12.43 0.09 0.51
CA VAL A 49 12.16 0.11 -0.95
C VAL A 49 11.46 1.36 -1.47
N HIS A 50 10.93 2.25 -0.61
CA HIS A 50 10.19 3.44 -1.06
C HIS A 50 10.92 4.77 -0.81
N LEU A 51 11.98 4.80 0.00
CA LEU A 51 12.72 6.05 0.29
C LEU A 51 13.24 6.73 -0.99
N ASP A 52 13.82 5.95 -1.90
CA ASP A 52 14.41 6.47 -3.14
C ASP A 52 13.34 6.96 -4.13
N GLY A 53 12.11 6.45 -4.03
CA GLY A 53 10.98 6.83 -4.87
C GLY A 53 10.37 8.20 -4.52
N GLY A 54 10.80 8.81 -3.41
CA GLY A 54 10.23 10.06 -2.91
C GLY A 54 8.80 9.87 -2.37
N TRP A 55 8.01 10.95 -2.40
CA TRP A 55 6.64 10.91 -1.87
C TRP A 55 5.67 10.23 -2.82
N LEU A 56 5.58 10.68 -4.07
CA LEU A 56 4.53 10.27 -5.00
C LEU A 56 4.80 8.88 -5.57
N ALA A 57 3.79 8.00 -5.56
CA ALA A 57 3.92 6.70 -6.21
C ALA A 57 4.00 6.84 -7.74
N ILE A 58 3.25 7.79 -8.29
CA ILE A 58 3.22 8.14 -9.70
C ILE A 58 3.86 9.52 -9.87
N ALA A 59 4.85 9.61 -10.76
CA ALA A 59 5.58 10.83 -11.03
C ALA A 59 4.67 11.99 -11.43
N SER A 60 4.85 13.16 -10.82
CA SER A 60 4.12 14.38 -11.19
C SER A 60 4.69 14.99 -12.47
N SER A 61 3.81 15.36 -13.41
CA SER A 61 4.19 16.12 -14.61
C SER A 61 4.51 17.60 -14.32
N GLU A 62 4.46 18.03 -13.06
CA GLU A 62 4.90 19.37 -12.64
C GLU A 62 6.44 19.47 -12.58
N ALA A 63 7.13 18.35 -12.36
CA ALA A 63 8.58 18.31 -12.39
C ALA A 63 9.07 18.38 -13.86
N PRO A 64 9.88 19.40 -14.24
CA PRO A 64 10.26 19.62 -15.64
C PRO A 64 10.91 18.40 -16.32
N GLU A 65 11.79 17.68 -15.61
CA GLU A 65 12.47 16.49 -16.10
C GLU A 65 11.50 15.32 -16.38
N ILE A 66 10.48 15.16 -15.54
CA ILE A 66 9.46 14.12 -15.68
C ILE A 66 8.54 14.47 -16.85
N ALA A 67 8.14 15.74 -16.96
CA ALA A 67 7.32 16.24 -18.05
C ALA A 67 8.01 16.06 -19.41
N GLU A 68 9.30 16.36 -19.50
CA GLU A 68 10.12 16.18 -20.71
C GLU A 68 10.17 14.70 -21.11
N ARG A 69 10.54 13.81 -20.19
CA ARG A 69 10.62 12.36 -20.45
C ARG A 69 9.27 11.78 -20.87
N LEU A 70 8.20 12.17 -20.19
CA LEU A 70 6.86 11.69 -20.49
C LEU A 70 6.35 12.24 -21.83
N GLY A 71 6.73 13.48 -22.17
CA GLY A 71 6.48 14.09 -23.48
C GLY A 71 7.13 13.30 -24.60
N ALA A 72 8.45 13.09 -24.50
CA ALA A 72 9.21 12.31 -25.49
C ALA A 72 8.66 10.89 -25.65
N ALA A 73 8.33 10.20 -24.55
CA ALA A 73 7.71 8.88 -24.60
C ALA A 73 6.37 8.90 -25.35
N ARG A 74 5.51 9.89 -25.08
CA ARG A 74 4.22 10.04 -25.77
C ARG A 74 4.39 10.32 -27.26
N GLU A 75 5.38 11.13 -27.65
CA GLU A 75 5.67 11.41 -29.07
C GLU A 75 6.06 10.13 -29.81
N ILE A 76 7.00 9.35 -29.27
CA ILE A 76 7.41 8.08 -29.85
C ILE A 76 6.22 7.13 -30.00
N LEU A 77 5.36 7.04 -28.98
CA LEU A 77 4.19 6.17 -29.02
C LEU A 77 3.12 6.64 -30.02
N LYS A 78 3.04 7.95 -30.30
CA LYS A 78 2.15 8.50 -31.34
C LYS A 78 2.69 8.26 -32.74
N GLU A 79 4.00 8.34 -32.92
CA GLU A 79 4.63 8.19 -34.22
C GLU A 79 4.75 6.72 -34.64
N TYR A 80 5.10 5.83 -33.71
CA TYR A 80 5.44 4.44 -34.00
C TYR A 80 4.43 3.42 -33.44
N GLY A 81 3.46 3.83 -32.62
CA GLY A 81 2.52 2.94 -31.95
C GLY A 81 1.05 3.18 -32.33
N ASN A 82 0.19 2.23 -31.99
CA ASN A 82 -1.26 2.46 -32.00
C ASN A 82 -1.65 3.22 -30.72
N TYR A 83 -1.39 4.54 -30.70
CA TYR A 83 -1.58 5.36 -29.51
C TYR A 83 -3.02 5.30 -28.98
N GLN A 84 -4.02 5.27 -29.86
CA GLN A 84 -5.43 5.21 -29.46
C GLN A 84 -5.74 3.94 -28.67
N TRP A 85 -5.29 2.78 -29.16
CA TRP A 85 -5.42 1.51 -28.45
C TRP A 85 -4.62 1.51 -27.15
N LEU A 86 -3.38 2.01 -27.20
CA LEU A 86 -2.46 2.06 -26.07
C LEU A 86 -2.97 2.95 -24.91
N THR A 87 -3.72 4.00 -25.20
CA THR A 87 -4.28 4.91 -24.18
C THR A 87 -5.76 4.70 -23.88
N GLU A 88 -6.38 3.63 -24.38
CA GLU A 88 -7.83 3.40 -24.23
C GLU A 88 -8.27 3.32 -22.77
N LYS A 89 -7.42 2.79 -21.89
CA LYS A 89 -7.71 2.60 -20.45
C LYS A 89 -7.00 3.60 -19.52
N GLY A 90 -6.27 4.57 -20.07
CA GLY A 90 -5.54 5.55 -19.28
C GLY A 90 -4.34 6.15 -20.01
N SER A 91 -3.77 7.20 -19.40
CA SER A 91 -2.54 7.82 -19.91
C SER A 91 -1.30 7.07 -19.39
N PHE A 92 -0.21 7.16 -20.16
CA PHE A 92 1.09 6.71 -19.69
C PHE A 92 1.60 7.63 -18.57
N VAL A 93 2.21 6.99 -17.57
CA VAL A 93 2.82 7.61 -16.41
C VAL A 93 4.13 6.91 -16.06
N ILE A 94 5.02 7.61 -15.34
CA ILE A 94 6.24 7.01 -14.78
C ILE A 94 5.93 6.60 -13.34
N LEU A 95 6.10 5.31 -13.05
CA LEU A 95 5.96 4.78 -11.69
C LEU A 95 7.27 5.00 -10.93
N GLN A 96 7.23 5.74 -9.83
CA GLN A 96 8.40 6.06 -9.00
C GLN A 96 8.49 5.20 -7.74
N ASN A 97 7.44 4.42 -7.42
CA ASN A 97 7.39 3.62 -6.20
C ASN A 97 7.60 4.46 -4.91
N GLY A 98 7.06 5.68 -4.89
CA GLY A 98 7.09 6.56 -3.73
C GLY A 98 6.23 6.08 -2.56
N MET A 99 6.42 6.74 -1.41
CA MET A 99 5.88 6.36 -0.10
C MET A 99 4.38 6.66 0.10
N GLU A 100 3.72 7.31 -0.84
CA GLU A 100 2.31 7.73 -0.75
C GLU A 100 1.39 6.60 -0.28
N PHE A 101 1.36 5.47 -0.99
CA PHE A 101 0.49 4.35 -0.64
C PHE A 101 0.77 3.72 0.73
N PRO A 102 2.02 3.32 1.09
CA PRO A 102 2.28 2.75 2.41
C PRO A 102 1.99 3.73 3.54
N VAL A 103 2.23 5.04 3.35
CA VAL A 103 1.87 6.05 4.36
C VAL A 103 0.35 6.17 4.50
N THR A 104 -0.40 6.19 3.39
CA THR A 104 -1.88 6.16 3.46
C THR A 104 -2.38 4.92 4.20
N TYR A 105 -1.80 3.75 3.95
CA TYR A 105 -2.17 2.53 4.67
C TYR A 105 -1.87 2.62 6.17
N ILE A 106 -0.73 3.19 6.56
CA ILE A 106 -0.43 3.43 7.99
C ILE A 106 -1.51 4.33 8.61
N VAL A 107 -1.90 5.42 7.93
CA VAL A 107 -2.96 6.31 8.44
C VAL A 107 -4.30 5.57 8.61
N MET A 108 -4.67 4.73 7.65
CA MET A 108 -5.88 3.91 7.76
C MET A 108 -5.81 2.90 8.91
N LEU A 109 -4.66 2.23 9.09
CA LEU A 109 -4.46 1.28 10.19
C LEU A 109 -4.44 1.96 11.56
N LEU A 110 -3.84 3.15 11.67
CA LEU A 110 -3.89 3.98 12.87
C LEU A 110 -5.33 4.37 13.22
N SER A 111 -6.15 4.70 12.22
CA SER A 111 -7.57 4.94 12.42
C SER A 111 -8.26 3.72 13.04
N LEU A 112 -8.00 2.51 12.53
CA LEU A 112 -8.56 1.26 13.06
C LEU A 112 -8.13 0.95 14.50
N ILE A 113 -6.92 1.34 14.91
CA ILE A 113 -6.49 1.21 16.31
C ILE A 113 -7.40 2.03 17.24
N VAL A 114 -7.77 3.24 16.82
CA VAL A 114 -8.63 4.15 17.59
C VAL A 114 -10.10 3.73 17.50
N THR A 115 -10.63 3.59 16.29
CA THR A 115 -12.06 3.32 16.06
C THR A 115 -12.45 1.88 16.38
N GLY A 116 -11.52 0.93 16.24
CA GLY A 116 -11.79 -0.50 16.38
C GLY A 116 -12.49 -1.12 15.17
N PRO A 117 -12.94 -2.39 15.30
CA PRO A 117 -13.40 -3.24 14.20
C PRO A 117 -14.83 -2.94 13.71
N GLY A 118 -15.61 -2.15 14.45
CA GLY A 118 -17.01 -1.82 14.12
C GLY A 118 -18.03 -2.91 14.49
N ARG A 119 -19.32 -2.62 14.31
CA ARG A 119 -20.45 -3.44 14.82
C ARG A 119 -20.77 -4.72 14.02
N ILE A 120 -20.21 -4.84 12.81
CA ILE A 120 -20.43 -6.02 11.94
C ILE A 120 -19.25 -7.01 12.08
N SER A 121 -18.27 -6.69 12.93
CA SER A 121 -17.07 -7.49 13.12
C SER A 121 -17.30 -8.76 13.93
N LEU A 122 -16.44 -9.76 13.72
CA LEU A 122 -16.39 -10.93 14.59
C LEU A 122 -16.06 -10.55 16.05
N ASP A 123 -15.19 -9.57 16.27
CA ASP A 123 -14.90 -9.04 17.61
C ASP A 123 -16.18 -8.61 18.34
N TYR A 124 -17.08 -7.88 17.66
CA TYR A 124 -18.36 -7.46 18.21
C TYR A 124 -19.27 -8.68 18.52
N PHE A 125 -19.43 -9.60 17.56
CA PHE A 125 -20.29 -10.77 17.80
C PHE A 125 -19.77 -11.68 18.93
N ILE A 126 -18.45 -11.82 19.08
CA ILE A 126 -17.82 -12.56 20.16
C ILE A 126 -18.02 -11.83 21.50
N GLY A 127 -17.79 -10.51 21.54
CA GLY A 127 -18.00 -9.67 22.73
C GLY A 127 -19.42 -9.77 23.26
N LYS A 128 -20.41 -9.61 22.37
CA LYS A 128 -21.84 -9.79 22.71
C LYS A 128 -22.16 -11.17 23.27
N LYS A 129 -21.62 -12.24 22.67
CA LYS A 129 -21.86 -13.62 23.14
C LYS A 129 -21.22 -13.90 24.50
N MET A 130 -20.07 -13.27 24.77
CA MET A 130 -19.34 -13.42 26.03
C MET A 130 -19.84 -12.49 27.15
N GLY A 131 -20.86 -11.66 26.88
CA GLY A 131 -21.39 -10.70 27.85
C GLY A 131 -20.40 -9.57 28.18
N LEU A 132 -19.45 -9.30 27.27
CA LEU A 132 -18.41 -8.28 27.43
C LEU A 132 -18.83 -6.92 26.83
N GLU A 133 -19.98 -6.86 26.17
CA GLU A 133 -20.54 -5.65 25.58
C GLU A 133 -21.93 -5.37 26.20
N GLU A 134 -22.15 -4.15 26.69
CA GLU A 134 -23.48 -3.62 27.05
C GLU A 134 -24.28 -3.20 25.80
#